data_AF-A0A376ZLB1-F1
#
_entry.id   AF-A0A376ZLB1-F1
#
_cell.length_a   1.000
_cell.length_b   1.000
_cell.length_c   1.000
_cell.angle_alpha   90.00
_cell.angle_beta   90.00
_cell.angle_gamma   90.00
#
_symmetry.space_group_name_H-M   'P 1'
#
loop_
_entity.id
_entity.type
_entity.pdbx_description
1 polymer ?
#
loop_
_entity_poly.entity_id
_entity_poly.type
_entity_poly.pdbx_seq_one_letter_code
_entity_poly.pdbx_strand_id
1 'polypeptide(L)'
;MHLAQPWASGPRFLPSAQGQIAVTLRDAQACFNLNALAQPTTASRPLAVQQLIALISRLDVPAYRAELIAESLWEFIDEDRCVQTRLGREDSEYLARSVPFYAANQPLADISEMRVVQGMDAGLYQKLKPLVCALPMTRQQININTLDVTQSVILERCLTRG
;
A
#
# COMPACT_ATOMS: atom_id res chain seq x y z
N MET A 1 -11.39 15.99 6.50
CA MET A 1 -10.42 16.83 5.75
C MET A 1 -10.85 16.84 4.29
N HIS A 2 -10.77 17.96 3.55
CA HIS A 2 -11.19 18.05 2.14
C HIS A 2 -10.34 19.07 1.33
N LEU A 3 -10.33 18.96 0.00
CA LEU A 3 -9.45 19.76 -0.88
C LEU A 3 -9.80 21.25 -0.99
N ALA A 4 -11.02 21.66 -0.60
CA ALA A 4 -11.38 23.08 -0.57
C ALA A 4 -10.88 23.84 0.67
N GLN A 5 -10.15 23.17 1.59
CA GLN A 5 -9.57 23.81 2.78
C GLN A 5 -8.23 24.48 2.44
N PRO A 6 -7.80 25.53 3.19
CA PRO A 6 -6.60 26.30 2.87
C PRO A 6 -5.29 25.49 2.80
N TRP A 7 -5.19 24.37 3.54
CA TRP A 7 -4.00 23.52 3.55
C TRP A 7 -3.72 22.89 2.17
N ALA A 8 -4.76 22.62 1.37
CA ALA A 8 -4.66 21.96 0.07
C ALA A 8 -4.27 22.94 -1.06
N SER A 9 -4.25 24.24 -0.79
CA SER A 9 -3.81 25.26 -1.75
C SER A 9 -2.28 25.37 -1.76
N GLY A 10 -1.67 25.11 -2.93
CA GLY A 10 -0.23 25.19 -3.14
C GLY A 10 0.18 24.89 -4.60
N PRO A 11 1.49 24.86 -4.89
CA PRO A 11 2.60 25.04 -3.96
C PRO A 11 2.69 26.46 -3.40
N ARG A 12 3.15 26.59 -2.15
CA ARG A 12 3.46 27.88 -1.51
C ARG A 12 4.97 28.10 -1.54
N PHE A 13 5.40 29.31 -1.88
CA PHE A 13 6.82 29.66 -1.93
C PHE A 13 7.19 30.53 -0.72
N LEU A 14 8.21 30.11 0.02
CA LEU A 14 8.75 30.84 1.17
C LEU A 14 10.16 31.34 0.84
N PRO A 15 10.45 32.64 0.97
CA PRO A 15 11.79 33.16 0.74
C PRO A 15 12.77 32.69 1.82
N SER A 16 14.03 32.45 1.45
CA SER A 16 15.14 32.21 2.38
C SER A 16 16.34 33.07 1.99
N ALA A 17 17.32 33.23 2.89
CA ALA A 17 18.51 34.05 2.63
C ALA A 17 19.34 33.59 1.42
N GLN A 18 19.18 32.33 0.97
CA GLN A 18 19.98 31.69 -0.07
C GLN A 18 19.11 31.09 -1.20
N GLY A 19 17.81 31.38 -1.24
CA GLY A 19 16.91 30.83 -2.26
C GLY A 19 15.43 30.85 -1.86
N GLN A 20 14.70 29.81 -2.26
CA GLN A 20 13.27 29.67 -2.01
C GLN A 20 12.92 28.23 -1.61
N ILE A 21 11.92 28.08 -0.74
CA ILE A 21 11.35 26.79 -0.34
C ILE A 21 9.97 26.67 -0.98
N ALA A 22 9.72 25.57 -1.70
CA ALA A 22 8.39 25.23 -2.20
C ALA A 22 7.72 24.20 -1.30
N VAL A 23 6.52 24.51 -0.80
CA VAL A 23 5.76 23.66 0.11
C VAL A 23 4.46 23.21 -0.54
N THR A 24 4.22 21.90 -0.56
CA THR A 24 2.94 21.30 -0.97
C THR A 24 2.50 20.34 0.12
N LEU A 25 1.26 20.45 0.57
CA LEU A 25 0.66 19.52 1.52
C LEU A 25 -0.27 18.56 0.77
N ARG A 26 -0.26 17.30 1.17
CA ARG A 26 -1.16 16.26 0.67
C ARG A 26 -1.74 15.50 1.85
N ASP A 27 -2.97 15.04 1.73
CA ASP A 27 -3.58 14.17 2.72
C ASP A 27 -2.95 12.78 2.61
N ALA A 28 -2.29 12.33 3.67
CA ALA A 28 -1.65 11.02 3.72
C ALA A 28 -2.67 9.87 3.73
N GLN A 29 -3.96 10.14 3.97
CA GLN A 29 -5.05 9.15 3.93
C GLN A 29 -5.75 9.05 2.56
N ALA A 30 -5.25 9.75 1.54
CA ALA A 30 -5.76 9.65 0.16
C ALA A 30 -5.11 8.48 -0.61
N CYS A 31 -5.02 7.30 0.00
CA CYS A 31 -4.37 6.11 -0.56
C CYS A 31 -4.87 4.84 0.16
N PHE A 32 -4.69 3.68 -0.48
CA PHE A 32 -4.89 2.40 0.17
C PHE A 32 -3.74 2.12 1.15
N ASN A 33 -4.03 2.07 2.45
CA ASN A 33 -3.02 1.77 3.47
C ASN A 33 -2.70 0.27 3.49
N LEU A 34 -1.49 -0.13 3.11
CA LEU A 34 -1.04 -1.53 3.13
C LEU A 34 -0.97 -2.10 4.54
N ASN A 35 -0.73 -1.27 5.55
CA ASN A 35 -0.70 -1.71 6.95
C ASN A 35 -2.07 -2.14 7.47
N ALA A 36 -3.15 -1.96 6.68
CA ALA A 36 -4.43 -2.62 6.96
C ALA A 36 -4.35 -4.15 6.90
N LEU A 37 -3.31 -4.72 6.27
CA LEU A 37 -3.06 -6.16 6.25
C LEU A 37 -2.57 -6.71 7.60
N ALA A 38 -2.00 -5.86 8.46
CA ALA A 38 -1.60 -6.23 9.83
C ALA A 38 -2.78 -6.30 10.81
N GLN A 39 -4.01 -6.10 10.35
CA GLN A 39 -5.19 -6.19 11.22
C GLN A 39 -5.48 -7.65 11.57
N PRO A 40 -5.54 -8.02 12.87
CA PRO A 40 -5.86 -9.39 13.28
C PRO A 40 -7.21 -9.86 12.71
N THR A 41 -7.23 -11.08 12.21
CA THR A 41 -8.37 -11.62 11.46
C THR A 41 -8.41 -13.14 11.56
N THR A 42 -9.61 -13.72 11.49
CA THR A 42 -9.82 -15.17 11.41
C THR A 42 -10.36 -15.60 10.04
N ALA A 43 -10.58 -14.62 9.14
CA ALA A 43 -11.03 -14.89 7.78
C ALA A 43 -9.86 -15.42 6.95
N SER A 44 -10.09 -16.50 6.19
CA SER A 44 -9.09 -17.06 5.27
C SER A 44 -8.61 -16.07 4.20
N ARG A 45 -9.43 -15.08 3.86
CA ARG A 45 -9.06 -13.96 3.00
C ARG A 45 -9.71 -12.66 3.47
N PRO A 46 -9.01 -11.83 4.24
CA PRO A 46 -9.51 -10.57 4.77
C PRO A 46 -9.92 -9.59 3.66
N LEU A 47 -10.82 -8.66 3.98
CA LEU A 47 -11.29 -7.65 3.02
C LEU A 47 -10.15 -6.83 2.42
N ALA A 48 -9.15 -6.46 3.22
CA ALA A 48 -7.98 -5.71 2.75
C ALA A 48 -7.19 -6.48 1.66
N VAL A 49 -7.02 -7.79 1.82
CA VAL A 49 -6.38 -8.65 0.81
C VAL A 49 -7.23 -8.68 -0.48
N GLN A 50 -8.55 -8.84 -0.36
CA GLN A 50 -9.44 -8.85 -1.53
C GLN A 50 -9.41 -7.53 -2.30
N GLN A 51 -9.42 -6.41 -1.58
CA GLN A 51 -9.34 -5.07 -2.16
C GLN A 51 -7.99 -4.83 -2.83
N LEU A 52 -6.89 -5.30 -2.24
CA LEU A 52 -5.55 -5.18 -2.81
C LEU A 52 -5.41 -6.00 -4.11
N ILE A 53 -5.92 -7.23 -4.14
CA ILE A 53 -5.96 -8.06 -5.37
C ILE A 53 -6.72 -7.31 -6.48
N ALA A 54 -7.89 -6.76 -6.15
CA ALA A 54 -8.69 -6.00 -7.10
C ALA A 54 -7.95 -4.75 -7.61
N LEU A 55 -7.31 -3.99 -6.71
CA LEU A 55 -6.51 -2.81 -7.05
C LEU A 55 -5.38 -3.16 -8.03
N ILE A 56 -4.59 -4.20 -7.72
CA ILE A 56 -3.46 -4.62 -8.54
C ILE A 56 -3.95 -5.14 -9.91
N SER A 57 -5.06 -5.87 -9.95
CA SER A 57 -5.63 -6.41 -11.20
C SER A 57 -6.01 -5.31 -12.19
N ARG A 58 -6.34 -4.11 -11.73
CA ARG A 58 -6.65 -2.95 -12.58
C ARG A 58 -5.42 -2.29 -13.21
N LEU A 59 -4.22 -2.68 -12.79
CA LEU A 59 -2.95 -2.17 -13.33
C LEU A 59 -2.42 -3.00 -14.50
N ASP A 60 -3.30 -3.76 -15.15
CA ASP A 60 -2.99 -4.71 -16.23
C ASP A 60 -2.06 -5.84 -15.74
N VAL A 61 -2.35 -6.35 -14.53
CA VAL A 61 -1.62 -7.45 -13.91
C VAL A 61 -2.47 -8.72 -13.97
N PRO A 62 -1.95 -9.85 -14.48
CA PRO A 62 -2.68 -11.11 -14.50
C PRO A 62 -3.15 -11.53 -13.11
N ALA A 63 -4.36 -12.11 -13.01
CA ALA A 63 -5.01 -12.44 -11.74
C ALA A 63 -4.11 -13.23 -10.78
N TYR A 64 -3.39 -14.25 -11.30
CA TYR A 64 -2.44 -15.03 -10.51
C TYR A 64 -1.33 -14.18 -9.87
N ARG A 65 -0.77 -13.23 -10.64
CA ARG A 65 0.30 -12.35 -10.16
C ARG A 65 -0.23 -11.33 -9.16
N ALA A 66 -1.46 -10.84 -9.35
CA ALA A 66 -2.10 -9.95 -8.39
C ALA A 66 -2.34 -10.66 -7.03
N GLU A 67 -2.79 -11.91 -7.05
CA GLU A 67 -2.97 -12.74 -5.86
C GLU A 67 -1.62 -13.04 -5.18
N LEU A 68 -0.59 -13.43 -5.94
CA LEU A 68 0.76 -13.65 -5.42
C LEU A 68 1.29 -12.44 -4.64
N ILE A 69 1.15 -11.24 -5.20
CA ILE A 69 1.66 -10.01 -4.58
C ILE A 69 0.86 -9.68 -3.31
N ALA A 70 -0.47 -9.79 -3.37
CA ALA A 70 -1.31 -9.46 -2.23
C ALA A 70 -1.13 -10.43 -1.06
N GLU A 71 -1.02 -11.74 -1.35
CA GLU A 71 -0.74 -12.76 -0.33
C GLU A 71 0.69 -12.62 0.21
N SER A 72 1.70 -12.39 -0.63
CA SER A 72 3.07 -12.14 -0.16
C SER A 72 3.18 -10.85 0.68
N LEU A 73 2.39 -9.82 0.39
CA LEU A 73 2.31 -8.63 1.24
C LEU A 73 1.66 -8.92 2.59
N TRP A 74 0.67 -9.81 2.62
CA TRP A 74 0.00 -10.17 3.86
C TRP A 74 0.96 -10.93 4.80
N GLU A 75 1.60 -11.99 4.30
CA GLU A 75 2.60 -12.81 5.05
C GLU A 75 3.89 -12.04 5.40
N PHE A 76 4.14 -10.90 4.74
CA PHE A 76 5.31 -10.07 5.07
C PHE A 76 5.03 -9.11 6.22
N ILE A 77 3.74 -8.82 6.48
CA ILE A 77 3.27 -7.75 7.37
C ILE A 77 2.61 -8.30 8.64
N ASP A 78 1.93 -9.44 8.56
CA ASP A 78 1.33 -10.08 9.73
C ASP A 78 2.40 -10.53 10.74
N GLU A 79 2.00 -10.66 12.01
CA GLU A 79 2.96 -10.78 13.11
C GLU A 79 3.52 -12.19 13.31
N ASP A 80 2.89 -13.19 12.68
CA ASP A 80 3.25 -14.58 12.88
C ASP A 80 4.38 -15.01 11.92
N ARG A 81 4.65 -16.31 11.84
CA ARG A 81 5.73 -16.87 10.98
C ARG A 81 5.22 -18.07 10.17
N CYS A 82 3.91 -18.18 10.08
CA CYS A 82 3.20 -19.36 9.62
C CYS A 82 2.46 -19.01 8.34
N VAL A 83 2.92 -19.58 7.22
CA VAL A 83 2.24 -19.41 5.94
C VAL A 83 0.77 -19.82 6.03
N GLN A 84 -0.14 -18.86 5.85
CA GLN A 84 -1.59 -19.03 5.90
C GLN A 84 -2.29 -18.89 4.55
N THR A 85 -1.55 -18.44 3.54
CA THR A 85 -2.01 -18.22 2.18
C THR A 85 -1.53 -19.30 1.21
N ARG A 86 -2.11 -19.31 0.00
CA ARG A 86 -1.79 -20.31 -1.03
C ARG A 86 -0.46 -20.01 -1.71
N LEU A 87 -0.20 -18.74 -1.99
CA LEU A 87 0.93 -18.26 -2.78
C LEU A 87 1.98 -17.53 -1.96
N GLY A 88 1.60 -16.93 -0.83
CA GLY A 88 2.52 -16.21 0.04
C GLY A 88 3.56 -17.12 0.69
N ARG A 89 4.65 -16.50 1.14
CA ARG A 89 5.78 -17.16 1.80
C ARG A 89 6.31 -16.25 2.89
N GLU A 90 6.86 -16.89 3.90
CA GLU A 90 7.50 -16.30 5.08
C GLU A 90 9.02 -16.24 4.90
N ASP A 91 9.77 -16.19 6.00
CA ASP A 91 11.24 -16.21 6.09
C ASP A 91 11.96 -17.04 5.00
N SER A 92 11.46 -18.22 4.65
CA SER A 92 12.08 -19.10 3.64
C SER A 92 12.28 -18.44 2.26
N GLU A 93 11.38 -17.55 1.84
CA GLU A 93 11.48 -16.82 0.56
C GLU A 93 12.55 -15.73 0.62
N TYR A 94 12.64 -15.01 1.74
CA TYR A 94 13.52 -13.86 1.90
C TYR A 94 14.96 -14.28 2.22
N LEU A 95 15.13 -15.39 2.94
CA LEU A 95 16.44 -15.99 3.22
C LEU A 95 17.07 -16.64 1.98
N ALA A 96 16.28 -17.00 0.97
CA ALA A 96 16.76 -17.58 -0.29
C ALA A 96 17.30 -16.53 -1.29
N ARG A 97 17.29 -15.25 -0.93
CA ARG A 97 17.73 -14.16 -1.81
C ARG A 97 19.25 -14.02 -1.85
N SER A 98 19.74 -13.31 -2.86
CA SER A 98 21.17 -13.02 -3.01
C SER A 98 21.75 -12.27 -1.81
N VAL A 99 20.98 -11.35 -1.24
CA VAL A 99 21.22 -10.76 0.08
C VAL A 99 20.08 -11.21 0.99
N PRO A 100 20.31 -12.21 1.85
CA PRO A 100 19.29 -12.77 2.75
C PRO A 100 18.82 -11.77 3.81
N PHE A 101 17.53 -11.81 4.12
CA PHE A 101 16.90 -11.11 5.24
C PHE A 101 15.64 -11.86 5.69
N TYR A 102 15.02 -11.45 6.78
CA TYR A 102 13.79 -12.04 7.31
C TYR A 102 12.55 -11.29 6.81
N ALA A 103 11.39 -11.95 6.81
CA ALA A 103 10.13 -11.23 6.65
C ALA A 103 9.98 -10.18 7.77
N ALA A 104 9.31 -9.06 7.49
CA ALA A 104 9.28 -7.94 8.45
C ALA A 104 8.46 -8.28 9.70
N ASN A 105 7.35 -8.99 9.49
CA ASN A 105 6.40 -9.49 10.48
C ASN A 105 5.88 -8.40 11.40
N GLN A 106 5.65 -7.23 10.81
CA GLN A 106 5.16 -6.02 11.42
C GLN A 106 4.65 -5.05 10.34
N PRO A 107 3.87 -4.01 10.71
CA PRO A 107 3.51 -2.93 9.79
C PRO A 107 4.73 -2.32 9.09
N LEU A 108 4.60 -2.06 7.79
CA LEU A 108 5.62 -1.38 7.00
C LEU A 108 5.89 0.01 7.58
N ALA A 109 7.15 0.36 7.74
CA ALA A 109 7.61 1.68 8.15
C ALA A 109 7.66 2.65 6.97
N ASP A 110 7.95 2.15 5.76
CA ASP A 110 7.93 2.93 4.53
C ASP A 110 7.33 2.15 3.35
N ILE A 111 6.72 2.88 2.41
CA ILE A 111 6.09 2.26 1.24
C ILE A 111 7.09 1.58 0.30
N SER A 112 8.39 1.92 0.38
CA SER A 112 9.44 1.24 -0.37
C SER A 112 9.63 -0.22 0.04
N GLU A 113 9.22 -0.62 1.25
CA GLU A 113 9.36 -2.01 1.71
C GLU A 113 8.51 -2.98 0.88
N MET A 114 7.39 -2.55 0.29
CA MET A 114 6.65 -3.42 -0.65
C MET A 114 7.47 -3.85 -1.87
N ARG A 115 8.60 -3.18 -2.16
CA ARG A 115 9.44 -3.51 -3.32
C ARG A 115 10.00 -4.92 -3.24
N VAL A 116 10.17 -5.47 -2.03
CA VAL A 116 10.82 -6.77 -1.84
C VAL A 116 9.86 -7.95 -1.90
N VAL A 117 8.54 -7.76 -1.93
CA VAL A 117 7.61 -8.90 -1.92
C VAL A 117 7.62 -9.71 -3.23
N GLN A 118 7.10 -10.93 -3.18
CA GLN A 118 7.05 -11.83 -4.35
C GLN A 118 6.23 -11.21 -5.48
N GLY A 119 6.67 -11.43 -6.72
CA GLY A 119 5.97 -10.94 -7.92
C GLY A 119 6.08 -9.44 -8.17
N MET A 120 6.76 -8.66 -7.32
CA MET A 120 6.96 -7.22 -7.51
C MET A 120 8.15 -6.94 -8.44
N ASP A 121 7.92 -6.12 -9.48
CA ASP A 121 8.98 -5.57 -10.33
C ASP A 121 9.00 -4.03 -10.25
N ALA A 122 10.00 -3.41 -10.88
CA ALA A 122 10.15 -1.96 -10.86
C ALA A 122 8.98 -1.24 -11.56
N GLY A 123 8.45 -1.78 -12.66
CA GLY A 123 7.36 -1.15 -13.41
C GLY A 123 6.06 -1.15 -12.63
N LEU A 124 5.70 -2.30 -12.04
CA LEU A 124 4.52 -2.43 -11.19
C LEU A 124 4.66 -1.61 -9.91
N TYR A 125 5.84 -1.59 -9.29
CA TYR A 125 6.09 -0.73 -8.12
C TYR A 125 5.79 0.74 -8.43
N GLN A 126 6.25 1.27 -9.57
CA GLN A 126 5.98 2.67 -9.94
C GLN A 126 4.49 2.92 -10.24
N LYS A 127 3.78 1.96 -10.84
CA LYS A 127 2.33 2.05 -11.07
C LYS A 127 1.53 2.02 -9.76
N LEU A 128 1.95 1.19 -8.80
CA LEU A 128 1.22 0.97 -7.55
C LEU A 128 1.51 2.07 -6.52
N LYS A 129 2.76 2.56 -6.45
CA LYS A 129 3.23 3.59 -5.50
C LYS A 129 2.29 4.81 -5.32
N PRO A 130 1.69 5.43 -6.36
CA PRO A 130 0.78 6.56 -6.16
C PRO A 130 -0.59 6.18 -5.58
N LEU A 131 -0.92 4.89 -5.50
CA LEU A 131 -2.22 4.37 -5.06
C LEU A 131 -2.20 3.82 -3.62
N VAL A 132 -1.02 3.53 -3.09
CA VAL A 132 -0.84 2.85 -1.80
C VAL A 132 0.07 3.64 -0.85
N CYS A 133 -0.03 3.35 0.44
CA CYS A 133 0.77 3.96 1.48
C CYS A 133 1.02 3.01 2.66
N ALA A 134 1.98 3.37 3.51
CA ALA A 134 2.31 2.68 4.75
C ALA A 134 2.11 3.65 5.92
N LEU A 135 0.89 3.75 6.43
CA LEU A 135 0.56 4.64 7.55
C LEU A 135 0.75 3.90 8.88
N PRO A 136 1.11 4.58 9.99
CA PRO A 136 1.28 3.96 11.30
C PRO A 136 -0.08 3.64 11.98
N MET A 137 -0.95 2.94 11.25
CA MET A 137 -2.24 2.45 11.70
C MET A 137 -2.62 1.20 10.90
N THR A 138 -3.33 0.27 11.53
CA THR A 138 -3.82 -0.96 10.90
C THR A 138 -5.26 -0.85 10.41
N ARG A 139 -5.88 0.33 10.53
CA ARG A 139 -7.23 0.58 10.02
C ARG A 139 -7.14 1.10 8.59
N GLN A 140 -8.01 0.59 7.71
CA GLN A 140 -8.23 1.20 6.41
C GLN A 140 -9.17 2.39 6.56
N GLN A 141 -8.66 3.59 6.34
CA GLN A 141 -9.43 4.84 6.43
C GLN A 141 -9.09 5.76 5.27
N ILE A 142 -9.60 5.41 4.09
CA ILE A 142 -9.38 6.20 2.87
C ILE A 142 -10.26 7.45 2.94
N ASN A 143 -9.64 8.63 2.88
CA ASN A 143 -10.39 9.88 2.84
C ASN A 143 -10.87 10.19 1.41
N ILE A 144 -12.12 9.85 1.13
CA ILE A 144 -12.74 10.06 -0.19
C ILE A 144 -12.78 11.53 -0.63
N ASN A 145 -12.72 12.49 0.30
CA ASN A 145 -12.79 13.91 0.00
C ASN A 145 -11.47 14.51 -0.51
N THR A 146 -10.40 13.71 -0.49
CA THR A 146 -9.03 14.12 -0.86
C THR A 146 -8.37 13.19 -1.87
N LEU A 147 -9.08 12.15 -2.34
CA LEU A 147 -8.64 11.32 -3.46
C LEU A 147 -8.58 12.14 -4.75
N ASP A 148 -7.47 12.03 -5.47
CA ASP A 148 -7.33 12.58 -6.81
C ASP A 148 -8.10 11.72 -7.83
N VAL A 149 -8.56 12.33 -8.93
CA VAL A 149 -9.28 11.61 -10.00
C VAL A 149 -8.43 10.48 -10.58
N THR A 150 -7.10 10.64 -10.62
CA THR A 150 -6.16 9.61 -11.07
C THR A 150 -6.10 8.39 -10.14
N GLN A 151 -6.62 8.51 -8.91
CA GLN A 151 -6.70 7.44 -7.92
C GLN A 151 -8.09 6.77 -7.87
N SER A 152 -8.97 7.07 -8.84
CA SER A 152 -10.35 6.53 -8.91
C SER A 152 -10.41 4.99 -8.88
N VAL A 153 -9.34 4.32 -9.34
CA VAL A 153 -9.19 2.87 -9.28
C VAL A 153 -9.35 2.33 -7.84
N ILE A 154 -8.99 3.10 -6.82
CA ILE A 154 -9.18 2.75 -5.40
C ILE A 154 -10.68 2.66 -5.06
N LEU A 155 -11.51 3.54 -5.62
CA LEU A 155 -12.94 3.66 -5.29
C LEU A 155 -13.80 2.56 -5.93
N GLU A 156 -13.41 2.03 -7.09
CA GLU A 156 -14.21 1.06 -7.84
C GLU A 156 -14.49 -0.26 -7.09
N ARG A 157 -13.78 -0.55 -5.99
CA ARG A 157 -14.05 -1.73 -5.15
C ARG A 157 -13.98 -1.50 -3.64
N CYS A 158 -13.39 -0.42 -3.15
CA CYS A 158 -13.54 -0.05 -1.73
C CYS A 158 -14.99 0.33 -1.37
N LEU A 159 -15.82 0.69 -2.35
CA LEU A 159 -17.23 1.08 -2.16
C LEU A 159 -18.25 -0.04 -2.42
N THR A 160 -17.84 -1.18 -3.00
CA THR A 160 -18.74 -2.34 -3.11
C THR A 160 -18.77 -3.06 -1.78
N ARG A 161 -19.78 -2.72 -0.94
CA ARG A 161 -20.22 -3.62 0.13
C ARG A 161 -20.49 -5.00 -0.48
N GLY A 162 -20.05 -6.05 0.21
CA GLY A 162 -20.48 -7.41 -0.08
C GLY A 162 -21.99 -7.55 -0.10
#